data_AF-A0A1X0Y6S9-F1
#
_entry.id   AF-A0A1X0Y6S9-F1
#
_cell.length_a   1.000
_cell.length_b   1.000
_cell.length_c   1.000
_cell.angle_alpha   90.00
_cell.angle_beta   90.00
_cell.angle_gamma   90.00
#
_symmetry.space_group_name_H-M   'P 1'
#
loop_
_entity.id
_entity.type
_entity.pdbx_description
1 polymer ?
#
loop_
_entity_poly.entity_id
_entity_poly.type
_entity_poly.pdbx_seq_one_letter_code
_entity_poly.pdbx_strand_id
1 'polypeptide(L)'
;MAEAKATSKAAAQDGASKEKGPKRTPANPKTRGRRKTRIGYVVSDKMQKTIVVELEDRTRHSLYGKIIRTTKKVKAHDEDSVAGIGDRVALMETRPMSATKRWRLVEVLEKAK
;
A
#
# COMPACT_ATOMS: atom_id res chain seq x y z
N MET A 1 -3.62 -18.58 62.91
CA MET A 1 -4.96 -18.80 62.34
C MET A 1 -4.77 -18.81 60.82
N ALA A 2 -4.35 -19.89 60.15
CA ALA A 2 -4.79 -21.28 60.13
C ALA A 2 -6.27 -21.45 59.77
N GLU A 3 -6.55 -21.53 58.47
CA GLU A 3 -7.74 -22.10 57.82
C GLU A 3 -7.40 -22.21 56.31
N ALA A 4 -7.83 -23.18 55.52
CA ALA A 4 -8.07 -24.60 55.68
C ALA A 4 -8.01 -25.14 54.24
N LYS A 5 -7.33 -26.26 54.05
CA LYS A 5 -7.20 -26.95 52.77
C LYS A 5 -8.53 -27.63 52.43
N ALA A 6 -9.14 -27.28 51.29
CA ALA A 6 -10.27 -28.03 50.73
C ALA A 6 -9.87 -28.61 49.37
N THR A 7 -9.43 -29.86 49.40
CA THR A 7 -9.36 -30.75 48.24
C THR A 7 -10.72 -31.42 48.05
N SER A 8 -11.39 -31.18 46.94
CA SER A 8 -12.54 -31.98 46.48
C SER A 8 -12.14 -32.80 45.25
N LYS A 9 -11.80 -34.05 45.54
CA LYS A 9 -12.10 -35.31 44.84
C LYS A 9 -12.64 -35.20 43.39
N ALA A 10 -11.94 -35.91 42.52
CA ALA A 10 -12.34 -36.27 41.17
C ALA A 10 -13.70 -37.00 41.11
N ALA A 11 -14.50 -36.62 40.11
CA ALA A 11 -15.51 -37.47 39.49
C ALA A 11 -15.25 -37.48 37.98
N ALA A 12 -15.27 -38.69 37.42
CA ALA A 12 -14.81 -39.01 36.08
C ALA A 12 -15.87 -38.71 35.01
N GLN A 13 -15.35 -38.23 33.87
CA GLN A 13 -15.75 -38.60 32.50
C GLN A 13 -17.21 -38.35 32.10
N ASP A 14 -17.50 -37.10 31.74
CA ASP A 14 -18.42 -36.83 30.64
C ASP A 14 -17.64 -36.96 29.33
N GLY A 15 -18.06 -37.94 28.52
CA GLY A 15 -17.43 -38.28 27.25
C GLY A 15 -17.42 -37.09 26.30
N ALA A 16 -16.26 -36.46 26.17
CA ALA A 16 -16.01 -35.51 25.10
C ALA A 16 -16.16 -36.26 23.78
N SER A 17 -17.26 -36.00 23.07
CA SER A 17 -17.42 -36.41 21.69
C SER A 17 -16.15 -36.01 20.93
N LYS A 18 -15.48 -36.99 20.33
CA LYS A 18 -14.40 -36.76 19.37
C LYS A 18 -15.02 -36.21 18.08
N GLU A 19 -15.64 -35.04 18.15
CA GLU A 19 -15.95 -34.28 16.96
C GLU A 19 -14.62 -33.72 16.46
N LYS A 20 -14.22 -34.17 15.26
CA LYS A 20 -13.10 -33.56 14.55
C LYS A 20 -13.43 -32.07 14.44
N GLY A 21 -12.64 -31.25 15.13
CA GLY A 21 -12.69 -29.79 14.96
C GLY A 21 -12.64 -29.43 13.47
N PRO A 22 -13.11 -28.23 13.09
CA PRO A 22 -13.23 -27.85 11.69
C PRO A 22 -11.93 -28.16 10.95
N LYS A 23 -12.04 -28.83 9.80
CA LYS A 23 -10.89 -29.34 9.00
C LYS A 23 -9.88 -28.24 8.60
N ARG A 24 -10.20 -26.96 8.81
CA ARG A 24 -9.38 -25.80 8.44
C ARG A 24 -9.34 -24.77 9.58
N THR A 25 -8.14 -24.45 10.04
CA THR A 25 -7.88 -23.31 10.91
C THR A 25 -7.78 -22.03 10.07
N PRO A 26 -8.47 -20.93 10.44
CA PRO A 26 -8.33 -19.66 9.72
C PRO A 26 -6.92 -19.09 9.91
N ALA A 27 -6.42 -18.38 8.90
CA ALA A 27 -5.13 -17.71 8.99
C ALA A 27 -5.21 -16.54 9.98
N ASN A 28 -4.13 -16.32 10.74
CA ASN A 28 -3.99 -15.15 11.59
C ASN A 28 -3.99 -13.87 10.71
N PRO A 29 -4.82 -12.85 10.99
CA PRO A 29 -4.82 -11.61 10.22
C PRO A 29 -3.44 -10.93 10.25
N LYS A 30 -2.88 -10.68 9.06
CA LYS A 30 -1.62 -9.93 8.90
C LYS A 30 -1.91 -8.52 8.40
N THR A 31 -1.29 -7.52 9.02
CA THR A 31 -1.38 -6.13 8.56
C THR A 31 -0.69 -5.98 7.20
N ARG A 32 -1.38 -5.40 6.22
CA ARG A 32 -0.84 -5.17 4.86
C ARG A 32 0.23 -4.06 4.89
N GLY A 33 1.31 -4.25 4.14
CA GLY A 33 2.34 -3.23 3.96
C GLY A 33 1.81 -1.95 3.30
N ARG A 34 2.27 -0.79 3.77
CA ARG A 34 1.93 0.52 3.19
C ARG A 34 2.74 0.77 1.92
N ARG A 35 2.05 1.13 0.83
CA ARG A 35 2.70 1.50 -0.43
C ARG A 35 3.04 2.98 -0.45
N LYS A 36 4.05 3.37 -1.23
CA LYS A 36 4.44 4.78 -1.36
C LYS A 36 3.44 5.53 -2.24
N THR A 37 3.16 6.76 -1.84
CA THR A 37 2.38 7.74 -2.61
C THR A 37 3.30 8.89 -3.02
N ARG A 38 3.12 9.42 -4.23
CA ARG A 38 3.87 10.55 -4.77
C ARG A 38 2.92 11.51 -5.47
N ILE A 39 3.27 12.78 -5.49
CA ILE A 39 2.52 13.82 -6.20
C ILE A 39 3.43 14.37 -7.29
N GLY A 40 2.87 14.63 -8.47
CA GLY A 40 3.63 15.19 -9.58
C GLY A 40 2.72 15.82 -10.62
N TYR A 41 3.35 16.31 -11.68
CA TYR A 41 2.67 16.97 -12.80
C TYR A 41 2.68 16.09 -14.04
N VAL A 42 1.56 16.06 -14.76
CA VAL A 42 1.45 15.30 -16.02
C VAL A 42 2.15 16.06 -17.15
N VAL A 43 3.12 15.39 -17.78
CA VAL A 43 3.88 15.96 -18.91
C VAL A 43 3.37 15.43 -20.25
N SER A 44 2.81 14.21 -20.29
CA SER A 44 2.30 13.62 -21.53
C SER A 44 1.18 12.63 -21.27
N ASP A 45 0.12 12.78 -22.06
CA ASP A 45 -1.02 11.86 -22.19
C ASP A 45 -1.13 11.28 -23.62
N LYS A 46 -0.01 11.20 -24.35
CA LYS A 46 -0.04 10.69 -25.74
C LYS A 46 -0.29 9.18 -25.85
N MET A 47 -0.23 8.45 -24.74
CA MET A 47 -0.29 6.99 -24.73
C MET A 47 -1.65 6.51 -24.21
N GLN A 48 -2.13 5.40 -24.76
CA GLN A 48 -3.38 4.79 -24.31
C GLN A 48 -3.28 4.37 -22.84
N LYS A 49 -4.25 4.82 -22.01
CA LYS A 49 -4.40 4.44 -20.60
C LYS A 49 -3.13 4.62 -19.76
N THR A 50 -2.29 5.58 -20.14
CA THR A 50 -0.96 5.77 -19.55
C THR A 50 -0.54 7.23 -19.61
N ILE A 51 -0.24 7.79 -18.45
CA ILE A 51 0.28 9.15 -18.32
C ILE A 51 1.75 9.14 -17.92
N VAL A 52 2.53 10.10 -18.43
CA VAL A 52 3.90 10.36 -17.99
C VAL A 52 3.88 11.51 -17.00
N VAL A 53 4.33 11.25 -15.78
CA VAL A 53 4.33 12.20 -14.67
C VAL A 53 5.75 12.56 -14.28
N GLU A 54 6.03 13.83 -14.09
CA GLU A 54 7.26 14.31 -13.46
C GLU A 54 7.09 14.39 -11.94
N LEU A 55 7.93 13.63 -11.24
CA LEU A 55 8.08 13.68 -9.79
C LEU A 55 9.27 14.56 -9.44
N GLU A 56 9.04 15.54 -8.58
CA GLU A 56 10.10 16.37 -8.00
C GLU A 56 10.48 15.82 -6.62
N ASP A 57 11.77 15.57 -6.40
CA ASP A 57 12.35 15.29 -5.09
C ASP A 57 13.42 16.35 -4.77
N ARG A 58 13.49 16.78 -3.51
CA ARG A 58 14.56 17.65 -3.00
C ARG A 58 15.56 16.82 -2.22
N THR A 59 16.76 16.65 -2.77
CA THR A 59 17.83 15.85 -2.16
C THR A 59 19.01 16.76 -1.82
N ARG A 60 19.63 16.53 -0.66
CA ARG A 60 20.87 17.22 -0.29
C ARG A 60 22.05 16.58 -1.03
N HIS A 61 22.89 17.40 -1.66
CA HIS A 61 24.16 16.92 -2.19
C HIS A 61 25.00 16.32 -1.04
N SER A 62 25.55 15.13 -1.24
CA SER A 62 26.21 14.35 -0.18
C SER A 62 27.39 15.09 0.46
N LEU A 63 28.22 15.75 -0.34
CA LEU A 63 29.40 16.47 0.12
C LEU A 63 29.08 17.93 0.55
N TYR A 64 28.51 18.73 -0.35
CA TYR A 64 28.31 20.17 -0.12
C TYR A 64 27.05 20.54 0.68
N GLY A 65 26.13 19.60 0.94
CA GLY A 65 24.89 19.88 1.67
C GLY A 65 23.86 20.77 0.94
N LYS A 66 24.20 21.32 -0.24
CA LYS A 66 23.28 22.11 -1.08
C LYS A 66 22.03 21.29 -1.42
N ILE A 67 20.85 21.87 -1.21
CA ILE A 67 19.58 21.23 -1.59
C ILE A 67 19.40 21.36 -3.10
N ILE A 68 19.32 20.23 -3.79
CA ILE A 68 19.16 20.12 -5.24
C ILE A 68 17.75 19.58 -5.52
N ARG A 69 17.07 20.18 -6.50
CA ARG A 69 15.82 19.67 -7.06
C ARG A 69 16.15 18.62 -8.12
N THR A 70 15.67 17.40 -7.96
CA THR A 70 15.83 16.33 -8.93
C THR A 70 14.48 15.89 -9.45
N THR A 71 14.35 15.83 -10.77
CA THR A 71 13.11 15.43 -11.43
C THR A 71 13.25 14.02 -11.99
N LYS A 72 12.22 13.19 -11.80
CA LYS A 72 12.15 11.83 -12.37
C LYS A 72 10.83 11.64 -13.11
N LYS A 73 10.91 11.11 -14.33
CA LYS A 73 9.73 10.75 -15.13
C LYS A 73 9.27 9.34 -14.79
N VAL A 74 7.99 9.18 -14.46
CA VAL A 74 7.36 7.88 -14.19
C VAL A 74 6.16 7.68 -15.09
N LYS A 75 5.92 6.43 -15.49
CA LYS A 75 4.72 6.04 -16.23
C LYS A 75 3.67 5.51 -15.26
N ALA A 76 2.52 6.17 -15.21
CA ALA A 76 1.38 5.75 -14.41
C ALA A 76 0.25 5.19 -15.28
N HIS A 77 -0.48 4.22 -14.73
CA HIS A 77 -1.69 3.69 -15.35
C HIS A 77 -2.91 4.46 -14.86
N ASP A 78 -3.71 4.91 -15.82
CA ASP A 78 -5.06 5.44 -15.63
C ASP A 78 -5.97 4.64 -16.57
N GLU A 79 -7.13 4.18 -16.08
CA GLU A 79 -8.06 3.36 -16.87
C GLU A 79 -9.03 4.21 -17.69
N ASP A 80 -9.48 5.32 -17.09
CA ASP A 80 -10.52 6.19 -17.60
C ASP A 80 -9.96 7.43 -18.33
N SER A 81 -8.61 7.56 -18.40
CA SER A 81 -7.92 8.69 -19.03
C SER A 81 -8.45 10.05 -18.57
N VAL A 82 -8.58 10.22 -17.24
CA VAL A 82 -9.20 11.41 -16.62
C VAL A 82 -8.21 12.57 -16.51
N ALA A 83 -6.92 12.26 -16.39
CA ALA A 83 -5.86 13.24 -16.20
C ALA A 83 -5.30 13.78 -17.52
N GLY A 84 -5.36 15.09 -17.70
CA GLY A 84 -4.80 15.80 -18.85
C GLY A 84 -3.36 16.28 -18.62
N ILE A 85 -2.77 16.88 -19.66
CA ILE A 85 -1.44 17.49 -19.59
C ILE A 85 -1.49 18.73 -18.67
N GLY A 86 -0.53 18.85 -17.76
CA GLY A 86 -0.43 19.96 -16.81
C GLY A 86 -1.13 19.72 -15.47
N ASP A 87 -1.90 18.64 -15.34
CA ASP A 87 -2.63 18.34 -14.11
C ASP A 87 -1.68 17.93 -12.96
N ARG A 88 -2.07 18.29 -11.74
CA ARG A 88 -1.42 17.83 -10.51
C ARG A 88 -2.09 16.54 -10.03
N VAL A 89 -1.33 15.46 -10.00
CA VAL A 89 -1.88 14.11 -9.76
C VAL A 89 -1.23 13.42 -8.57
N ALA A 90 -2.04 12.66 -7.82
CA ALA A 90 -1.58 11.75 -6.78
C ALA A 90 -1.42 10.33 -7.35
N LEU A 91 -0.24 9.75 -7.15
CA LEU A 91 0.15 8.44 -7.64
C LEU A 91 0.43 7.49 -6.49
N MET A 92 0.11 6.21 -6.67
CA MET A 92 0.47 5.14 -5.74
C MET A 92 1.26 4.04 -6.46
N GLU A 93 2.29 3.53 -5.80
CA GLU A 93 3.03 2.38 -6.29
C GLU A 93 2.12 1.15 -6.40
N THR A 94 2.34 0.36 -7.44
CA THR A 94 1.60 -0.89 -7.65
C THR A 94 2.50 -1.97 -8.21
N ARG A 95 1.95 -3.18 -8.33
CA ARG A 95 2.60 -4.27 -9.06
C ARG A 95 2.92 -3.81 -10.49
N PRO A 96 3.95 -4.35 -11.14
CA PRO A 96 4.20 -4.03 -12.55
C PRO A 96 2.95 -4.32 -13.39
N MET A 97 2.51 -3.31 -14.14
CA MET A 97 1.41 -3.45 -15.13
C MET A 97 1.96 -3.71 -16.54
N SER A 98 3.20 -3.30 -16.79
CA SER A 98 3.94 -3.48 -18.04
C SER A 98 5.45 -3.40 -17.74
N ALA A 99 6.31 -3.39 -18.77
CA ALA A 99 7.77 -3.30 -18.61
C ALA A 99 8.21 -2.08 -17.78
N THR A 100 7.62 -0.90 -18.00
CA THR A 100 8.02 0.35 -17.30
C THR A 100 6.95 0.91 -16.35
N LYS A 101 5.68 0.48 -16.49
CA LYS A 101 4.57 1.02 -15.68
C LYS A 101 4.58 0.42 -14.27
N ARG A 102 4.83 1.25 -13.25
CA ARG A 102 4.90 0.86 -11.82
C ARG A 102 3.97 1.65 -10.91
N TRP A 103 3.31 2.67 -11.46
CA TRP A 103 2.45 3.59 -10.72
C TRP A 103 1.03 3.50 -11.25
N ARG A 104 0.05 3.76 -10.38
CA ARG A 104 -1.35 3.97 -10.78
C ARG A 104 -1.80 5.36 -10.34
N LEU A 105 -2.71 5.95 -11.10
CA LEU A 105 -3.43 7.15 -10.68
C LEU A 105 -4.32 6.81 -9.48
N VAL A 106 -4.32 7.68 -8.47
CA VAL A 106 -5.24 7.61 -7.34
C VAL A 106 -6.31 8.68 -7.49
N GLU A 107 -5.87 9.92 -7.69
CA GLU A 107 -6.73 11.10 -7.73
C GLU A 107 -6.04 12.21 -8.52
N VAL A 108 -6.84 13.00 -9.24
CA VAL A 108 -6.41 14.26 -9.82
C VAL A 108 -6.69 15.35 -8.79
N LEU A 109 -5.63 15.92 -8.21
CA LEU A 109 -5.75 16.89 -7.11
C LEU A 109 -6.18 18.26 -7.63
N GLU A 110 -5.53 18.74 -8.68
CA GLU A 110 -5.80 20.04 -9.29
C GLU A 110 -5.73 19.87 -10.81
N LYS A 111 -6.81 20.26 -11.51
CA LYS A 111 -6.80 20.36 -12.96
C LYS A 111 -6.14 21.66 -13.39
N ALA A 112 -5.35 21.60 -14.46
CA ALA A 112 -4.78 22.80 -15.07
C ALA A 112 -5.92 23.75 -15.52
N LYS A 113 -5.75 25.05 -15.26
CA LYS A 113 -6.66 26.11 -15.69
C LYS A 113 -6.32 26.58 -17.10
#